data_AF-A0A972W8G9-F1
#
_entry.id   AF-A0A972W8G9-F1
#
_cell.length_a   1.000
_cell.length_b   1.000
_cell.length_c   1.000
_cell.angle_alpha   90.00
_cell.angle_beta   90.00
_cell.angle_gamma   90.00
#
_symmetry.space_group_name_H-M   'P 1'
#
loop_
_entity.id
_entity.type
_entity.pdbx_description
1 polymer ?
#
loop_
_entity_poly.entity_id
_entity_poly.type
_entity_poly.pdbx_seq_one_letter_code
_entity_poly.pdbx_strand_id
1 'polypeptide(L)'
;MGTFSSANAAIQGAGIIDGLAMTSSITRSPKKWSIHDDYPNGVIDMELSKVRVPTLVLAHKNDGCDKTPAADAEKLAAAFSGASKTEVKILDGGWPPKSKPCDALSEHGFYGIEDQAVTTIVTFIKANLK
;
A
#
# COMPACT_ATOMS: atom_id res chain seq x y z
N MET A 1 -4.71 -11.52 1.78
CA MET A 1 -3.51 -10.66 1.60
C MET A 1 -3.77 -9.34 2.31
N GLY A 2 -2.79 -8.79 3.04
CA GLY A 2 -3.01 -7.68 3.97
C GLY A 2 -3.64 -6.43 3.34
N THR A 3 -3.14 -6.00 2.18
CA THR A 3 -3.58 -4.79 1.48
C THR A 3 -5.01 -4.87 0.92
N PHE A 4 -5.44 -6.05 0.46
CA PHE A 4 -6.85 -6.27 0.09
C PHE A 4 -7.76 -6.21 1.32
N SER A 5 -7.34 -6.83 2.43
CA SER A 5 -8.14 -6.82 3.66
C SER A 5 -8.25 -5.42 4.27
N SER A 6 -7.17 -4.64 4.29
CA SER A 6 -7.18 -3.26 4.78
C SER A 6 -8.02 -2.34 3.90
N ALA A 7 -7.89 -2.45 2.57
CA ALA A 7 -8.72 -1.70 1.64
C ALA A 7 -10.21 -2.04 1.82
N ASN A 8 -10.56 -3.34 1.90
CA ASN A 8 -11.95 -3.75 2.12
C ASN A 8 -12.51 -3.23 3.46
N ALA A 9 -11.71 -3.26 4.52
CA ALA A 9 -12.11 -2.70 5.81
C ALA A 9 -12.38 -1.18 5.71
N ALA A 10 -11.56 -0.44 4.96
CA ALA A 10 -11.78 1.00 4.75
C ALA A 10 -12.98 1.31 3.84
N ILE A 11 -13.28 0.45 2.86
CA ILE A 11 -14.46 0.56 1.99
C ILE A 11 -15.75 0.36 2.80
N GLN A 12 -15.78 -0.64 3.68
CA GLN A 12 -16.97 -1.02 4.44
C GLN A 12 -17.09 -0.26 5.78
N GLY A 13 -15.96 0.15 6.36
CA GLY A 13 -15.84 0.66 7.73
C GLY A 13 -16.11 2.15 7.89
N ALA A 14 -17.11 2.70 7.19
CA ALA A 14 -17.49 4.10 7.33
C ALA A 14 -17.83 4.42 8.81
N GLY A 15 -17.08 5.33 9.42
CA GLY A 15 -17.30 5.78 10.80
C GLY A 15 -16.58 4.96 11.89
N ILE A 16 -15.89 3.86 11.54
CA ILE A 16 -15.12 3.04 12.50
C ILE A 16 -13.61 3.03 12.21
N ILE A 17 -13.20 3.42 11.00
CA ILE A 17 -11.81 3.60 10.61
C ILE A 17 -11.52 5.10 10.52
N ASP A 18 -10.38 5.55 11.05
CA ASP A 18 -9.96 6.95 11.00
C ASP A 18 -8.89 7.24 9.94
N GLY A 19 -8.20 6.20 9.46
CA GLY A 19 -7.19 6.32 8.41
C GLY A 19 -6.79 4.96 7.83
N LEU A 20 -6.19 4.98 6.65
CA LEU A 20 -5.72 3.79 5.95
C LEU A 20 -4.24 3.96 5.57
N ALA A 21 -3.40 2.97 5.88
CA ALA A 21 -2.02 2.91 5.40
C ALA A 21 -1.83 1.67 4.53
N MET A 22 -1.41 1.88 3.29
CA MET A 22 -1.22 0.87 2.25
C MET A 22 0.27 0.74 1.97
N THR A 23 0.90 -0.32 2.47
CA THR A 23 2.35 -0.57 2.32
C THR A 23 2.58 -1.65 1.27
N SER A 24 3.55 -1.44 0.37
CA SER A 24 3.92 -2.40 -0.70
C SER A 24 2.69 -3.07 -1.32
N SER A 25 1.81 -2.25 -1.90
CA SER A 25 0.46 -2.68 -2.27
C SER A 25 0.42 -3.47 -3.55
N ILE A 26 -0.40 -4.52 -3.57
CA ILE A 26 -0.55 -5.37 -4.75
C ILE A 26 -1.38 -4.64 -5.79
N THR A 27 -0.73 -4.12 -6.82
CA THR A 27 -1.36 -3.43 -7.96
C THR A 27 -1.31 -4.25 -9.25
N ARG A 28 -0.70 -5.45 -9.19
CA ARG A 28 -0.59 -6.37 -10.32
C ARG A 28 -0.86 -7.80 -9.86
N SER A 29 -2.08 -8.28 -10.08
CA SER A 29 -2.47 -9.64 -9.72
C SER A 29 -2.00 -10.63 -10.78
N PRO A 30 -1.21 -11.67 -10.46
CA PRO A 30 -0.81 -12.71 -11.41
C PRO A 30 -1.98 -13.55 -11.87
N LYS A 31 -2.00 -13.93 -13.15
CA LYS A 31 -2.97 -14.87 -13.74
C LYS A 31 -3.16 -16.19 -12.98
N LYS A 32 -2.14 -16.63 -12.25
CA LYS A 32 -2.18 -17.87 -11.45
C LYS A 32 -2.89 -17.74 -10.10
N TRP A 33 -3.25 -16.52 -9.67
CA TRP A 33 -3.98 -16.30 -8.42
C TRP A 33 -5.47 -16.37 -8.66
N SER A 34 -6.21 -16.99 -7.73
CA SER A 34 -7.67 -17.13 -7.83
C SER A 34 -8.41 -15.79 -7.90
N ILE A 35 -7.80 -14.71 -7.41
CA ILE A 35 -8.38 -13.37 -7.42
C ILE A 35 -8.15 -12.60 -8.73
N HIS A 36 -7.39 -13.16 -9.68
CA HIS A 36 -6.98 -12.44 -10.89
C HIS A 36 -8.16 -12.05 -11.77
N ASP A 37 -9.15 -12.92 -11.91
CA ASP A 37 -10.27 -12.70 -12.81
C ASP A 37 -11.13 -11.51 -12.35
N ASP A 38 -11.25 -11.33 -11.02
CA ASP A 38 -11.98 -10.21 -10.42
C ASP A 38 -11.11 -8.95 -10.26
N TYR A 39 -9.80 -9.12 -10.04
CA TYR A 39 -8.88 -8.03 -9.68
C TYR A 39 -7.54 -8.09 -10.43
N PRO A 40 -7.51 -8.00 -11.78
CA PRO A 40 -6.27 -8.09 -12.56
C PRO A 40 -5.21 -7.02 -12.20
N ASN A 41 -5.64 -5.81 -11.82
CA ASN A 41 -4.83 -4.69 -11.32
C ASN A 41 -4.73 -4.67 -9.79
N GLY A 42 -5.00 -5.79 -9.14
CA GLY A 42 -4.91 -5.93 -7.70
C GLY A 42 -5.88 -5.01 -6.95
N VAL A 43 -5.41 -4.35 -5.89
CA VAL A 43 -6.27 -3.51 -5.04
C VAL A 43 -6.87 -2.31 -5.79
N ILE A 44 -6.30 -1.90 -6.93
CA ILE A 44 -6.82 -0.79 -7.75
C ILE A 44 -8.21 -1.11 -8.32
N ASP A 45 -8.53 -2.38 -8.57
CA ASP A 45 -9.83 -2.79 -9.10
C ASP A 45 -10.92 -2.87 -8.01
N MET A 46 -10.56 -2.67 -6.75
CA MET A 46 -11.54 -2.56 -5.67
C MET A 46 -12.28 -1.21 -5.74
N GLU A 47 -13.39 -1.08 -5.00
CA GLU A 47 -14.18 0.17 -4.93
C GLU A 47 -13.50 1.25 -4.07
N LEU A 48 -12.21 1.55 -4.31
CA LEU A 48 -11.40 2.49 -3.52
C LEU A 48 -11.97 3.91 -3.47
N SER A 49 -12.78 4.30 -4.46
CA SER A 49 -13.51 5.56 -4.47
C SER A 49 -14.58 5.67 -3.37
N LYS A 50 -14.91 4.59 -2.65
CA LYS A 50 -15.78 4.59 -1.46
C LYS A 50 -15.04 4.90 -0.17
N VAL A 51 -13.71 4.81 -0.14
CA VAL A 51 -12.90 5.18 1.02
C VAL A 51 -13.03 6.69 1.26
N ARG A 52 -13.31 7.10 2.50
CA ARG A 52 -13.53 8.51 2.88
C ARG A 52 -12.47 9.05 3.85
N VAL A 53 -11.63 8.18 4.39
CA VAL A 53 -10.62 8.52 5.40
C VAL A 53 -9.30 8.95 4.76
N PRO A 54 -8.44 9.69 5.47
CA PRO A 54 -7.07 9.92 5.05
C PRO A 54 -6.39 8.60 4.68
N THR A 55 -5.65 8.59 3.57
CA THR A 55 -4.98 7.39 3.06
C THR A 55 -3.52 7.65 2.74
N LEU A 56 -2.62 6.82 3.25
CA LEU A 56 -1.20 6.79 2.92
C LEU A 56 -0.92 5.61 1.98
N VAL A 57 -0.27 5.88 0.85
CA VAL A 57 0.36 4.88 -0.02
C VAL A 57 1.87 4.95 0.21
N LEU A 58 2.44 3.89 0.78
CA LEU A 58 3.86 3.75 1.09
C LEU A 58 4.49 2.64 0.25
N ALA A 59 5.51 2.99 -0.53
CA ALA A 59 6.25 2.04 -1.35
C ALA A 59 7.75 2.22 -1.17
N HIS A 60 8.52 1.20 -1.55
CA HIS A 60 9.97 1.30 -1.67
C HIS A 60 10.35 1.53 -3.14
N LYS A 61 11.18 2.54 -3.42
CA LYS A 61 11.57 2.94 -4.78
C LYS A 61 12.10 1.78 -5.62
N ASN A 62 12.89 0.93 -4.98
CA ASN A 62 13.53 -0.24 -5.58
C ASN A 62 12.81 -1.55 -5.23
N ASP A 63 11.51 -1.53 -4.88
CA ASP A 63 10.72 -2.76 -4.68
C ASP A 63 10.75 -3.60 -5.96
N GLY A 64 11.52 -4.68 -5.93
CA GLY A 64 11.68 -5.60 -7.05
C GLY A 64 10.57 -6.63 -7.16
N CYS A 65 9.59 -6.63 -6.26
CA CYS A 65 8.43 -7.49 -6.38
C CYS A 65 7.54 -7.01 -7.52
N ASP A 66 7.34 -7.86 -8.52
CA ASP A 66 6.56 -7.54 -9.71
C ASP A 66 5.05 -7.35 -9.44
N LYS A 67 4.60 -7.59 -8.19
CA LYS A 67 3.22 -7.43 -7.73
C LYS A 67 2.96 -6.08 -7.08
N THR A 68 4.00 -5.45 -6.53
CA THR A 68 3.91 -4.24 -5.69
C THR A 68 4.80 -3.09 -6.17
N PRO A 69 4.90 -2.83 -7.48
CA PRO A 69 5.86 -1.88 -8.02
C PRO A 69 5.56 -0.46 -7.57
N ALA A 70 6.59 0.25 -7.10
CA ALA A 70 6.47 1.66 -6.70
C ALA A 70 5.96 2.58 -7.81
N ALA A 71 6.18 2.22 -9.08
CA ALA A 71 5.66 2.96 -10.23
C ALA A 71 4.12 3.06 -10.26
N ASP A 72 3.41 2.14 -9.61
CA ASP A 72 1.95 2.15 -9.55
C ASP A 72 1.43 2.94 -8.32
N ALA A 73 2.29 3.47 -7.46
CA ALA A 73 1.90 4.14 -6.21
C ALA A 73 1.01 5.38 -6.46
N GLU A 74 1.36 6.22 -7.42
CA GLU A 74 0.56 7.39 -7.81
C GLU A 74 -0.79 6.98 -8.42
N LYS A 75 -0.80 5.91 -9.22
CA LYS A 75 -2.03 5.35 -9.79
C LYS A 75 -2.96 4.82 -8.70
N LEU A 76 -2.41 4.12 -7.70
CA LEU A 76 -3.14 3.65 -6.54
C LEU A 76 -3.70 4.81 -5.72
N ALA A 77 -2.90 5.85 -5.48
CA ALA A 77 -3.35 7.05 -4.78
C ALA A 77 -4.53 7.74 -5.50
N ALA A 78 -4.45 7.87 -6.82
CA ALA A 78 -5.53 8.44 -7.63
C ALA A 78 -6.84 7.63 -7.55
N ALA A 79 -6.78 6.32 -7.33
CA ALA A 79 -7.96 5.47 -7.17
C ALA A 79 -8.72 5.73 -5.85
N PHE A 80 -8.06 6.29 -4.84
CA PHE A 80 -8.69 6.78 -3.60
C PHE A 80 -9.36 8.15 -3.78
N SER A 81 -10.08 8.36 -4.88
CA SER A 81 -10.64 9.65 -5.29
C SER A 81 -11.66 10.26 -4.32
N GLY A 82 -12.19 9.44 -3.40
CA GLY A 82 -13.13 9.87 -2.37
C GLY A 82 -12.51 10.06 -0.98
N ALA A 83 -11.21 9.78 -0.81
CA ALA A 83 -10.52 9.98 0.45
C ALA A 83 -10.44 11.48 0.77
N SER A 84 -10.54 11.85 2.05
CA SER A 84 -10.41 13.24 2.48
C SER A 84 -9.00 13.81 2.24
N LYS A 85 -7.99 12.94 2.22
CA LYS A 85 -6.60 13.24 1.90
C LYS A 85 -5.92 11.96 1.41
N THR A 86 -5.04 12.09 0.42
CA THR A 86 -4.17 10.99 -0.02
C THR A 86 -2.73 11.46 -0.05
N GLU A 87 -1.83 10.66 0.52
CA GLU A 87 -0.39 10.91 0.53
C GLU A 87 0.34 9.74 -0.13
N VAL A 88 1.30 10.04 -1.00
CA VAL A 88 2.24 9.06 -1.54
C VAL A 88 3.60 9.29 -0.90
N LYS A 89 4.20 8.23 -0.37
CA LYS A 89 5.55 8.23 0.16
C LYS A 89 6.33 7.09 -0.48
N ILE A 90 7.45 7.43 -1.11
CA ILE A 90 8.37 6.48 -1.72
C ILE A 90 9.68 6.56 -0.95
N LEU A 91 10.05 5.49 -0.26
CA LEU A 91 11.30 5.39 0.48
C LEU A 91 12.41 4.83 -0.40
N ASP A 92 13.65 5.13 -0.06
CA ASP A 92 14.85 4.66 -0.76
C ASP A 92 15.95 4.36 0.27
N GLY A 93 16.93 3.55 -0.12
CA GLY A 93 17.97 3.04 0.78
C GLY A 93 17.72 1.59 1.22
N GLY A 94 18.14 1.25 2.43
CA GLY A 94 18.10 -0.12 2.93
C GLY A 94 19.43 -0.85 2.84
N TRP A 95 19.42 -2.09 3.32
CA TRP A 95 20.54 -3.01 3.19
C TRP A 95 20.41 -3.85 1.92
N PRO A 96 21.52 -4.42 1.42
CA PRO A 96 21.45 -5.39 0.33
C PRO A 96 20.48 -6.54 0.66
N PRO A 97 19.61 -6.94 -0.29
CA PRO A 97 18.59 -7.96 -0.03
C PRO A 97 19.24 -9.30 0.33
N LYS A 98 18.65 -9.99 1.30
CA LYS A 98 19.02 -11.36 1.72
C LYS A 98 18.00 -12.41 1.28
N SER A 99 16.88 -11.98 0.69
CA SER A 99 15.80 -12.85 0.22
C SER A 99 15.32 -12.46 -1.18
N LYS A 100 14.33 -13.17 -1.71
CA LYS A 100 13.78 -12.86 -3.04
C LYS A 100 13.07 -11.50 -3.02
N PRO A 101 12.84 -10.88 -4.18
CA PRO A 101 12.28 -9.53 -4.25
C PRO A 101 10.91 -9.33 -3.60
N CYS A 102 10.10 -10.37 -3.39
CA CYS A 102 8.79 -10.27 -2.72
C CYS A 102 8.83 -10.69 -1.25
N ASP A 103 10.01 -11.01 -0.70
CA ASP A 103 10.17 -11.50 0.67
C ASP A 103 10.61 -10.36 1.61
N ALA A 104 10.44 -10.55 2.92
CA ALA A 104 10.63 -9.49 3.92
C ALA A 104 12.07 -8.93 4.02
N LEU A 105 13.11 -9.71 3.76
CA LEU A 105 14.51 -9.25 3.83
C LEU A 105 14.99 -8.70 2.47
N SER A 106 14.14 -7.90 1.85
CA SER A 106 14.39 -7.16 0.61
C SER A 106 13.75 -5.77 0.69
N GLU A 107 13.92 -4.97 -0.35
CA GLU A 107 13.32 -3.66 -0.53
C GLU A 107 11.78 -3.70 -0.37
N HIS A 108 11.13 -4.79 -0.79
CA HIS A 108 9.69 -5.01 -0.59
C HIS A 108 9.26 -4.95 0.87
N GLY A 109 10.10 -5.49 1.75
CA GLY A 109 9.91 -5.46 3.20
C GLY A 109 10.59 -4.28 3.89
N PHE A 110 11.10 -3.30 3.14
CA PHE A 110 11.83 -2.14 3.65
C PHE A 110 13.11 -2.52 4.44
N TYR A 111 13.79 -3.60 4.04
CA TYR A 111 14.90 -4.18 4.78
C TYR A 111 16.05 -3.18 5.04
N GLY A 112 16.38 -2.95 6.31
CA GLY A 112 17.39 -1.98 6.76
C GLY A 112 16.90 -0.53 6.87
N ILE A 113 15.63 -0.26 6.54
CA ILE A 113 14.96 1.04 6.75
C ILE A 113 13.55 0.88 7.35
N GLU A 114 13.31 -0.21 8.07
CA GLU A 114 12.03 -0.51 8.72
C GLU A 114 11.61 0.62 9.65
N ASP A 115 12.57 1.19 10.40
CA ASP A 115 12.33 2.35 11.28
C ASP A 115 11.84 3.58 10.51
N GLN A 116 12.31 3.80 9.28
CA GLN A 116 11.84 4.91 8.44
C GLN A 116 10.41 4.65 7.94
N ALA A 117 10.10 3.41 7.55
CA ALA A 117 8.76 3.00 7.16
C ALA A 117 7.76 3.16 8.32
N VAL A 118 8.11 2.65 9.51
CA VAL A 118 7.31 2.80 10.73
C VAL A 118 7.13 4.26 11.10
N THR A 119 8.20 5.06 11.07
CA THR A 119 8.14 6.50 11.37
C THR A 119 7.21 7.24 10.41
N THR A 120 7.24 6.88 9.12
CA THR A 120 6.35 7.45 8.10
C THR A 120 4.88 7.15 8.41
N ILE A 121 4.57 5.90 8.75
CA ILE A 121 3.22 5.47 9.12
C ILE A 121 2.75 6.16 10.41
N VAL A 122 3.59 6.19 11.45
CA VAL A 122 3.25 6.83 12.73
C VAL A 122 3.03 8.33 12.57
N THR A 123 3.85 9.00 11.76
CA THR A 123 3.68 10.43 11.45
C THR A 123 2.34 10.68 10.77
N PHE A 124 2.00 9.85 9.78
CA PHE A 124 0.71 9.91 9.12
C PHE A 124 -0.45 9.70 10.09
N ILE A 125 -0.38 8.67 10.95
CA ILE A 125 -1.41 8.41 11.97
C ILE A 125 -1.60 9.64 12.86
N LYS A 126 -0.51 10.15 13.47
CA LYS A 126 -0.56 11.29 14.38
C LYS A 126 -1.13 12.56 13.75
N ALA A 127 -0.88 12.78 12.46
CA ALA A 127 -1.39 13.93 11.74
C ALA A 127 -2.89 13.84 11.39
N ASN A 128 -3.50 12.65 11.54
CA ASN A 128 -4.88 12.38 11.13
C ASN A 128 -5.73 11.72 12.25
N LEU A 129 -5.26 11.74 13.51
CA LEU A 129 -6.07 11.35 14.65
C LEU A 129 -7.27 12.30 14.77
N LYS A 130 -8.46 11.74 14.99
CA LYS A 130 -9.65 12.50 15.36
C LYS A 130 -9.67 12.80 16.86
#